data_AF-A0A1A7WBR8-F1
#
_entry.id   AF-A0A1A7WBR8-F1
#
_cell.length_a   1.000
_cell.length_b   1.000
_cell.length_c   1.000
_cell.angle_alpha   90.00
_cell.angle_beta   90.00
_cell.angle_gamma   90.00
#
_symmetry.space_group_name_H-M   'P 1'
#
loop_
_entity.id
_entity.type
_entity.pdbx_description
1 polymer ?
#
loop_
_entity_poly.entity_id
_entity_poly.type
_entity_poly.pdbx_seq_one_letter_code
_entity_poly.pdbx_strand_id
1 'polypeptide(L)'
;PASRPGYGTRYHQYGLPDLVPDPYYIQSSVYVQRVPMYNLRCAAEENCLSSSAYRSRDYDNRVLLRFPQRVKNQGTADFLPNRPRYSWEWHSCHQHYHSMDEFSHYELLDATTQRAVTFVTLRTTPTCQAVTYQHIKKQQRSAEIVLIKSWKPRRGLPSGGGK
;
A
#
# COMPACT_ATOMS: atom_id res chain seq x y z
N PRO A 1 38.77 17.77 21.84
CA PRO A 1 37.66 17.62 20.87
C PRO A 1 36.75 16.45 21.26
N ALA A 2 35.64 16.75 21.95
CA ALA A 2 34.68 15.75 22.40
C ALA A 2 33.84 15.23 21.23
N SER A 3 33.86 13.91 20.99
CA SER A 3 33.01 13.25 20.01
C SER A 3 31.55 13.36 20.44
N ARG A 4 30.75 14.09 19.65
CA ARG A 4 29.29 14.10 19.77
C ARG A 4 28.76 12.66 19.63
N PRO A 5 27.91 12.15 20.54
CA PRO A 5 27.22 10.90 20.30
C PRO A 5 26.19 11.15 19.20
N GLY A 6 26.49 10.68 17.99
CA GLY A 6 25.46 10.55 16.97
C GLY A 6 24.39 9.60 17.51
N TYR A 7 23.13 10.01 17.42
CA TYR A 7 21.98 9.14 17.64
C TYR A 7 21.94 8.07 16.53
N GLY A 8 22.87 7.13 16.60
CA GLY A 8 23.01 5.98 15.72
C GLY A 8 22.13 4.85 16.23
N THR A 9 21.31 4.32 15.34
CA THR A 9 20.39 3.21 15.54
C THR A 9 21.13 1.96 16.06
N ARG A 10 21.00 1.72 17.37
CA ARG A 10 21.54 0.51 18.05
C ARG A 10 21.00 -0.82 17.48
N TYR A 11 20.05 -0.77 16.53
CA TYR A 11 19.42 -1.90 15.85
C TYR A 11 20.09 -2.32 14.53
N HIS A 12 21.11 -1.61 14.02
CA HIS A 12 21.74 -1.94 12.71
C HIS A 12 23.10 -2.63 12.81
N GLN A 13 23.42 -3.25 13.94
CA GLN A 13 24.64 -4.05 14.08
C GLN A 13 24.62 -5.35 13.22
N TYR A 14 23.44 -5.79 12.76
CA TYR A 14 23.24 -7.07 12.07
C TYR A 14 22.69 -6.95 10.64
N GLY A 15 22.85 -5.78 10.01
CA GLY A 15 22.36 -5.54 8.65
C GLY A 15 21.03 -4.81 8.56
N LEU A 16 20.48 -4.73 7.34
CA LEU A 16 19.24 -4.01 7.02
C LEU A 16 18.36 -4.86 6.09
N PRO A 17 17.02 -4.83 6.25
CA PRO A 17 16.12 -5.41 5.26
C PRO A 17 16.14 -4.58 3.97
N ASP A 18 16.12 -5.24 2.82
CA ASP A 18 16.01 -4.63 1.49
C ASP A 18 14.87 -5.27 0.72
N LEU A 19 13.72 -4.59 0.72
CA LEU A 19 12.49 -5.11 0.16
C LEU A 19 12.33 -4.70 -1.31
N VAL A 20 12.50 -5.65 -2.23
CA VAL A 20 12.41 -5.43 -3.67
C VAL A 20 11.10 -6.06 -4.20
N PRO A 21 10.16 -5.26 -4.74
CA PRO A 21 8.99 -5.80 -5.42
C PRO A 21 9.38 -6.53 -6.71
N ASP A 22 8.58 -7.49 -7.13
CA ASP A 22 8.79 -8.21 -8.38
C ASP A 22 7.99 -7.56 -9.54
N PRO A 23 8.62 -6.76 -10.40
CA PRO A 23 7.92 -6.06 -11.47
C PRO A 23 7.39 -7.03 -12.55
N TYR A 24 8.11 -8.11 -12.83
CA TYR A 24 7.71 -9.10 -13.84
C TYR A 24 6.47 -9.87 -13.40
N TYR A 25 6.37 -10.17 -12.10
CA TYR A 25 5.18 -10.81 -11.56
C TYR A 25 3.96 -9.90 -11.68
N ILE A 26 4.09 -8.62 -11.34
CA ILE A 26 3.00 -7.64 -11.52
C ILE A 26 2.60 -7.54 -13.01
N GLN A 27 3.58 -7.40 -13.91
CA GLN A 27 3.33 -7.25 -15.35
C GLN A 27 2.63 -8.46 -15.96
N SER A 28 3.02 -9.68 -15.57
CA SER A 28 2.48 -10.92 -16.14
C SER A 28 1.13 -11.34 -15.57
N SER A 29 0.70 -10.75 -14.44
CA SER A 29 -0.49 -11.19 -13.72
C SER A 29 -1.47 -10.05 -13.37
N VAL A 30 -1.25 -8.86 -13.93
CA VAL A 30 -2.22 -7.76 -13.83
C VAL A 30 -3.47 -8.07 -14.65
N TYR A 31 -4.65 -7.84 -14.09
CA TYR A 31 -5.91 -8.01 -14.81
C TYR A 31 -7.00 -7.04 -14.33
N VAL A 32 -7.98 -6.81 -15.19
CA VAL A 32 -9.15 -5.99 -14.88
C VAL A 32 -10.32 -6.88 -14.48
N GLN A 33 -10.95 -6.58 -13.35
CA GLN A 33 -12.11 -7.31 -12.84
C GLN A 33 -13.27 -6.35 -12.55
N ARG A 34 -14.49 -6.72 -12.95
CA ARG A 34 -15.71 -6.03 -12.54
C ARG A 34 -16.35 -6.80 -11.39
N VAL A 35 -16.52 -6.15 -10.25
CA VAL A 35 -16.97 -6.77 -9.00
C VAL A 35 -18.08 -5.92 -8.37
N PRO A 36 -19.21 -6.51 -7.95
CA PRO A 36 -20.25 -5.79 -7.24
C PRO A 36 -19.81 -5.35 -5.84
N MET A 37 -20.34 -4.25 -5.34
CA MET A 37 -19.96 -3.66 -4.04
C MET A 37 -20.22 -4.60 -2.86
N TYR A 38 -21.25 -5.46 -2.91
CA TYR A 38 -21.49 -6.45 -1.85
C TYR A 38 -20.33 -7.45 -1.67
N ASN A 39 -19.55 -7.73 -2.73
CA ASN A 39 -18.33 -8.54 -2.67
C ASN A 39 -17.11 -7.76 -2.16
N LEU A 40 -17.22 -6.44 -2.03
CA LEU A 40 -16.14 -5.53 -1.65
C LEU A 40 -16.32 -4.92 -0.26
N ARG A 41 -17.25 -5.44 0.56
CA ARG A 41 -17.53 -4.92 1.91
C ARG A 41 -16.28 -4.87 2.81
N CYS A 42 -15.52 -5.96 2.87
CA CYS A 42 -14.25 -6.00 3.61
C CYS A 42 -13.24 -4.97 3.09
N ALA A 43 -13.14 -4.80 1.76
CA ALA A 43 -12.26 -3.80 1.16
C ALA A 43 -12.74 -2.36 1.45
N ALA A 44 -14.05 -2.14 1.59
CA ALA A 44 -14.60 -0.86 2.02
C ALA A 44 -14.33 -0.59 3.50
N GLU A 45 -14.56 -1.57 4.38
CA GLU A 45 -14.28 -1.47 5.82
C GLU A 45 -12.81 -1.12 6.11
N GLU A 46 -11.89 -1.65 5.31
CA GLU A 46 -10.45 -1.42 5.43
C GLU A 46 -9.93 -0.21 4.63
N ASN A 47 -10.84 0.59 4.07
CA ASN A 47 -10.56 1.80 3.30
C ASN A 47 -9.70 1.58 2.02
N CYS A 48 -9.85 0.42 1.36
CA CYS A 48 -9.08 0.08 0.16
C CYS A 48 -9.64 0.69 -1.14
N LEU A 49 -10.92 1.08 -1.15
CA LEU A 49 -11.61 1.54 -2.37
C LEU A 49 -11.49 3.05 -2.56
N SER A 50 -11.62 3.53 -3.80
CA SER A 50 -11.65 4.98 -4.09
C SER A 50 -12.77 5.70 -3.32
N SER A 51 -12.61 6.99 -3.05
CA SER A 51 -13.60 7.79 -2.30
C SER A 51 -15.02 7.72 -2.87
N SER A 52 -15.17 7.58 -4.20
CA SER A 52 -16.47 7.42 -4.84
C SER A 52 -17.16 6.10 -4.48
N ALA A 53 -16.41 5.06 -4.11
CA ALA A 53 -16.91 3.73 -3.71
C ALA A 53 -17.83 3.77 -2.51
N TYR A 54 -17.53 4.62 -1.53
CA TYR A 54 -18.31 4.73 -0.30
C TYR A 54 -19.69 5.37 -0.48
N ARG A 55 -20.00 5.88 -1.67
CA ARG A 55 -21.33 6.41 -2.02
C ARG A 55 -22.14 5.44 -2.89
N SER A 56 -21.58 4.29 -3.26
CA SER A 56 -22.26 3.30 -4.09
C SER A 56 -23.21 2.41 -3.31
N ARG A 57 -24.22 1.91 -4.00
CA ARG A 57 -25.12 0.87 -3.51
C ARG A 57 -24.47 -0.51 -3.64
N ASP A 58 -24.94 -1.48 -2.86
CA ASP A 58 -24.39 -2.84 -2.85
C ASP A 58 -24.39 -3.54 -4.22
N TYR A 59 -25.39 -3.27 -5.05
CA TYR A 59 -25.51 -3.84 -6.40
C TYR A 59 -24.74 -3.05 -7.47
N ASP A 60 -24.21 -1.88 -7.12
CA ASP A 60 -23.32 -1.17 -8.01
C ASP A 60 -22.06 -1.99 -8.19
N ASN A 61 -21.52 -1.96 -9.39
CA ASN A 61 -20.25 -2.60 -9.66
C ASN A 61 -19.12 -1.61 -9.55
N ARG A 62 -17.93 -2.11 -9.22
CA ARG A 62 -16.64 -1.45 -9.35
C ARG A 62 -15.79 -2.21 -10.35
N VAL A 63 -15.08 -1.46 -11.18
CA VAL A 63 -14.03 -2.03 -12.02
C VAL A 63 -12.74 -1.87 -11.22
N LEU A 64 -11.96 -2.92 -11.14
CA LEU A 64 -10.76 -3.04 -10.33
C LEU A 64 -9.61 -3.45 -11.25
N LEU A 65 -8.47 -2.78 -11.12
CA LEU A 65 -7.20 -3.23 -11.68
C LEU A 65 -6.49 -4.01 -10.57
N ARG A 66 -6.38 -5.33 -10.72
CA ARG A 66 -5.78 -6.23 -9.74
C ARG A 66 -4.40 -6.65 -10.17
N PHE A 67 -3.51 -6.78 -9.20
CA PHE A 67 -2.18 -7.35 -9.38
C PHE A 67 -1.73 -7.97 -8.04
N PRO A 68 -1.01 -9.10 -8.06
CA PRO A 68 -0.46 -9.67 -6.86
C PRO A 68 0.77 -8.88 -6.40
N GLN A 69 0.95 -8.78 -5.09
CA GLN A 69 2.12 -8.18 -4.51
C GLN A 69 3.11 -9.28 -4.08
N ARG A 70 4.22 -9.41 -4.82
CA ARG A 70 5.37 -10.23 -4.42
C ARG A 70 6.55 -9.33 -4.11
N VAL A 71 7.08 -9.41 -2.89
CA VAL A 71 8.22 -8.60 -2.43
C VAL A 71 9.25 -9.54 -1.81
N LYS A 72 10.49 -9.46 -2.32
CA LYS A 72 11.62 -10.25 -1.81
C LYS A 72 12.43 -9.39 -0.85
N ASN A 73 12.80 -9.94 0.31
CA ASN A 73 13.86 -9.37 1.12
C ASN A 73 15.22 -9.83 0.56
N GLN A 74 15.95 -8.92 -0.07
CA GLN A 74 17.33 -9.12 -0.56
C GLN A 74 18.36 -8.57 0.43
N GLY A 75 17.90 -8.08 1.58
CA GLY A 75 18.74 -7.52 2.63
C GLY A 75 19.42 -8.59 3.46
N THR A 76 20.20 -8.14 4.44
CA THR A 76 20.98 -8.99 5.33
C THR A 76 20.34 -9.18 6.70
N ALA A 77 19.16 -8.60 6.92
CA ALA A 77 18.39 -8.72 8.16
C ALA A 77 16.90 -8.93 7.87
N ASP A 78 16.19 -9.47 8.85
CA ASP A 78 14.74 -9.68 8.79
C ASP A 78 13.98 -8.35 8.66
N PHE A 79 12.90 -8.37 7.88
CA PHE A 79 11.95 -7.29 7.87
C PHE A 79 10.95 -7.49 9.00
N LEU A 80 11.03 -6.62 10.01
CA LEU A 80 10.17 -6.68 11.19
C LEU A 80 8.97 -5.73 11.05
N PRO A 81 7.79 -6.11 11.55
CA PRO A 81 6.62 -5.24 11.51
C PRO A 81 6.83 -3.96 12.31
N ASN A 82 6.19 -2.87 11.88
CA ASN A 82 6.29 -1.57 12.55
C ASN A 82 5.45 -1.47 13.83
N ARG A 83 4.47 -2.36 14.02
CA ARG A 83 3.63 -2.41 15.23
C ARG A 83 4.09 -3.51 16.20
N PRO A 84 4.17 -3.21 17.51
CA PRO A 84 4.43 -4.23 18.51
C PRO A 84 3.28 -5.26 18.58
N ARG A 85 3.59 -6.49 18.99
CA ARG A 85 2.66 -7.63 18.93
C ARG A 85 1.31 -7.39 19.61
N TYR A 86 1.30 -6.61 20.70
CA TYR A 86 0.09 -6.29 21.47
C TYR A 86 -0.85 -5.32 20.76
N SER A 87 -0.38 -4.59 19.73
CA SER A 87 -1.19 -3.64 18.95
C SER A 87 -1.52 -4.17 17.56
N TRP A 88 -1.40 -5.48 17.35
CA TRP A 88 -1.84 -6.11 16.10
C TRP A 88 -3.36 -6.18 16.10
N GLU A 89 -3.96 -5.77 14.99
CA GLU A 89 -5.41 -5.74 14.82
C GLU A 89 -5.87 -7.03 14.16
N TRP A 90 -6.88 -7.69 14.74
CA TRP A 90 -7.51 -8.86 14.12
C TRP A 90 -8.59 -8.41 13.15
N HIS A 91 -8.63 -9.02 11.97
CA HIS A 91 -9.65 -8.75 10.97
C HIS A 91 -10.37 -10.04 10.57
N SER A 92 -11.67 -10.09 10.85
CA SER A 92 -12.53 -11.26 10.63
C SER A 92 -12.67 -11.61 9.15
N CYS A 93 -12.59 -10.62 8.26
CA CYS A 93 -12.70 -10.77 6.81
C CYS A 93 -11.71 -11.77 6.20
N HIS A 94 -10.50 -11.87 6.74
CA HIS A 94 -9.43 -12.74 6.22
C HIS A 94 -8.69 -13.49 7.33
N GLN A 95 -9.25 -13.46 8.55
CA GLN A 95 -8.91 -14.31 9.68
C GLN A 95 -7.42 -14.29 10.03
N HIS A 96 -6.82 -13.11 10.03
CA HIS A 96 -5.46 -12.91 10.54
C HIS A 96 -5.25 -11.55 11.20
N TYR A 97 -4.10 -11.43 11.86
CA TYR A 97 -3.64 -10.20 12.49
C TYR A 97 -2.84 -9.31 11.53
N HIS A 98 -3.10 -8.02 11.54
CA HIS A 98 -2.28 -7.00 10.88
C HIS A 98 -1.15 -6.57 11.78
N SER A 99 0.06 -6.79 11.30
CA SER A 99 1.29 -6.40 12.00
C SER A 99 1.83 -5.05 11.52
N MET A 100 1.24 -4.47 10.47
CA MET A 100 1.57 -3.13 9.97
C MET A 100 0.36 -2.42 9.35
N ASP A 101 0.37 -1.09 9.48
CA ASP A 101 -0.63 -0.18 8.92
C ASP A 101 -0.65 -0.11 7.39
N GLU A 102 0.54 0.01 6.79
CA GLU A 102 0.76 0.29 5.38
C GLU A 102 2.09 -0.37 4.99
N PHE A 103 2.07 -1.17 3.93
CA PHE A 103 3.25 -1.88 3.45
C PHE A 103 3.83 -1.23 2.19
N SER A 104 2.97 -0.80 1.26
CA SER A 104 3.40 -0.18 0.02
C SER A 104 2.33 0.75 -0.55
N HIS A 105 2.77 1.77 -1.25
CA HIS A 105 1.92 2.69 -2.00
C HIS A 105 2.11 2.47 -3.49
N TYR A 106 1.03 2.50 -4.27
CA TYR A 106 1.05 2.47 -5.72
C TYR A 106 0.21 3.60 -6.26
N GLU A 107 0.74 4.31 -7.24
CA GLU A 107 0.02 5.36 -7.96
C GLU A 107 -0.24 4.88 -9.38
N LEU A 108 -1.38 5.28 -9.94
CA LEU A 108 -1.61 5.19 -11.37
C LEU A 108 -1.41 6.57 -11.96
N LEU A 109 -0.54 6.66 -12.97
CA LEU A 109 -0.24 7.91 -13.62
C LEU A 109 -0.89 7.99 -15.01
N ASP A 110 -1.20 9.20 -15.42
CA ASP A 110 -1.46 9.52 -16.82
C ASP A 110 -0.15 9.39 -17.60
N ALA A 111 -0.14 8.63 -18.71
CA ALA A 111 1.09 8.36 -19.46
C ALA A 111 1.70 9.64 -20.07
N THR A 112 0.86 10.61 -20.42
CA THR A 112 1.27 11.86 -21.07
C THR A 112 1.71 12.90 -20.05
N THR A 113 0.92 13.09 -18.99
CA THR A 113 1.15 14.15 -18.01
C THR A 113 1.97 13.71 -16.80
N GLN A 114 2.17 12.41 -16.62
CA GLN A 114 2.84 11.80 -15.45
C GLN A 114 2.21 12.23 -14.12
N ARG A 115 0.94 12.66 -14.14
CA ARG A 115 0.19 13.07 -12.95
C ARG A 115 -0.57 11.87 -12.39
N ALA A 116 -0.62 11.78 -11.06
CA ALA A 116 -1.39 10.77 -10.37
C ALA A 116 -2.90 10.94 -10.64
N VAL A 117 -3.49 9.90 -11.22
CA VAL A 117 -4.94 9.78 -11.46
C VAL A 117 -5.63 9.19 -10.23
N THR A 118 -4.98 8.21 -9.60
CA THR A 118 -5.46 7.55 -8.38
C THR A 118 -4.30 6.84 -7.70
N PHE A 119 -4.47 6.47 -6.43
CA PHE A 119 -3.50 5.70 -5.69
C PHE A 119 -4.18 4.56 -4.93
N VAL A 120 -3.41 3.52 -4.61
CA VAL A 120 -3.78 2.47 -3.67
C VAL A 120 -2.66 2.30 -2.65
N THR A 121 -3.04 2.30 -1.38
CA THR A 121 -2.15 1.88 -0.30
C THR A 121 -2.43 0.41 -0.02
N LEU A 122 -1.45 -0.46 -0.26
CA LEU A 122 -1.52 -1.84 0.21
C LEU A 122 -1.18 -1.86 1.69
N ARG A 123 -2.13 -2.37 2.46
CA ARG A 123 -1.98 -2.68 3.89
C ARG A 123 -1.48 -4.12 4.01
N THR A 124 -1.29 -4.59 5.24
CA THR A 124 -1.02 -6.04 5.48
C THR A 124 -2.20 -6.94 5.09
N THR A 125 -3.30 -6.35 4.62
CA THR A 125 -4.48 -7.05 4.13
C THR A 125 -4.32 -7.50 2.67
N PRO A 126 -4.72 -8.73 2.32
CA PRO A 126 -4.84 -9.16 0.92
C PRO A 126 -6.03 -8.47 0.20
N THR A 127 -6.95 -7.84 0.94
CA THR A 127 -8.15 -7.17 0.44
C THR A 127 -7.84 -5.90 -0.37
N CYS A 128 -6.77 -5.18 -0.03
CA CYS A 128 -6.41 -3.91 -0.65
C CYS A 128 -5.64 -4.05 -1.99
N GLN A 129 -5.45 -5.26 -2.53
CA GLN A 129 -4.68 -5.55 -3.75
C GLN A 129 -5.38 -5.12 -5.07
N ALA A 130 -6.02 -3.96 -5.10
CA ALA A 130 -6.68 -3.47 -6.30
C ALA A 130 -6.82 -1.94 -6.34
N VAL A 131 -6.62 -1.36 -7.53
CA VAL A 131 -6.94 0.06 -7.81
C VAL A 131 -8.36 0.15 -8.38
N THR A 132 -9.17 1.12 -7.95
CA THR A 132 -10.51 1.33 -8.55
C THR A 132 -10.38 1.94 -9.95
N TYR A 133 -10.72 1.16 -10.98
CA TYR A 133 -10.57 1.50 -12.40
C TYR A 133 -11.72 2.33 -12.98
N GLN A 134 -12.84 2.50 -12.28
CA GLN A 134 -13.98 3.26 -12.82
C GLN A 134 -13.72 4.75 -13.04
N HIS A 135 -12.79 5.35 -12.28
CA HIS A 135 -12.34 6.71 -12.58
C HIS A 135 -11.46 6.78 -13.85
N ILE A 136 -10.77 5.69 -14.18
CA ILE A 136 -9.78 5.61 -15.26
C ILE A 136 -10.45 5.71 -16.64
N LYS A 137 -11.54 4.97 -16.88
CA LYS A 137 -12.22 4.95 -18.19
C LYS A 137 -12.98 6.23 -18.56
N LYS A 138 -13.33 7.08 -17.58
CA LYS A 138 -13.99 8.37 -17.87
C LYS A 138 -13.00 9.46 -18.32
N GLN A 139 -11.69 9.27 -18.14
CA GLN A 139 -10.69 10.34 -18.38
C GLN A 139 -9.52 9.98 -19.30
N GLN A 140 -9.23 8.71 -19.63
CA GLN A 140 -7.98 8.38 -20.35
C GLN A 140 -8.12 7.19 -21.30
N ARG A 141 -7.77 7.36 -22.58
CA ARG A 141 -7.48 6.26 -23.52
C ARG A 141 -6.02 5.76 -23.42
N SER A 142 -5.18 6.43 -22.62
CA SER A 142 -3.72 6.25 -22.59
C SER A 142 -3.15 6.38 -21.17
N ALA A 143 -3.64 5.59 -20.20
CA ALA A 143 -3.07 5.55 -18.85
C ALA A 143 -1.95 4.51 -18.76
N GLU A 144 -0.84 4.85 -18.09
CA GLU A 144 0.29 3.95 -17.84
C GLU A 144 0.38 3.64 -16.34
N ILE A 145 0.53 2.36 -16.00
CA ILE A 145 0.69 1.94 -14.60
C ILE A 145 2.14 2.16 -14.21
N VAL A 146 2.46 3.35 -13.70
CA VAL A 146 3.79 3.64 -13.16
C VAL A 146 3.83 3.27 -11.68
N LEU A 147 4.52 2.18 -11.35
CA LEU A 147 4.67 1.71 -9.97
C LEU A 147 5.64 2.62 -9.19
N ILE A 148 5.17 3.75 -8.68
CA ILE A 148 5.96 4.58 -7.76
C ILE A 148 5.92 3.97 -6.36
N LYS A 149 7.01 3.34 -5.93
CA LYS A 149 7.16 2.89 -4.53
C LYS A 149 7.63 4.06 -3.67
N SER A 150 6.71 4.66 -2.91
CA SER A 150 7.07 5.53 -1.78
C SER A 150 7.10 4.71 -0.49
N TRP A 151 8.26 4.61 0.16
CA TRP A 151 8.34 4.10 1.53
C TRP A 151 7.97 5.23 2.48
N LYS A 152 7.13 4.96 3.47
CA LYS A 152 6.86 5.90 4.57
C LYS A 152 7.73 5.49 5.77
N PRO A 153 8.94 6.08 5.96
CA PRO A 153 9.62 6.01 7.24
C PRO A 153 8.74 6.59 8.33
N ARG A 154 9.00 6.20 9.59
CA ARG A 154 8.44 6.88 10.77
C ARG A 154 8.53 8.40 10.60
N ARG A 155 7.39 9.08 10.43
CA ARG A 155 7.33 10.50 10.78
C ARG A 155 7.48 10.55 12.30
N GLY A 156 8.67 10.95 12.77
CA GLY A 156 8.82 11.41 14.14
C GLY A 156 7.73 12.45 14.40
N LEU A 157 7.08 12.37 15.56
CA LEU A 157 6.15 13.39 16.00
C LEU A 157 6.81 14.77 15.87
N PRO A 158 6.05 15.84 15.54
CA PRO A 158 6.59 17.19 15.62
C PRO A 158 7.08 17.41 17.05
N SER A 159 8.34 17.80 17.20
CA SER A 159 8.84 18.36 18.44
C SER A 159 7.93 19.53 18.81
N GLY A 160 7.14 19.36 19.87
CA GLY A 160 6.44 20.47 20.49
C GLY A 160 7.47 21.53 20.86
N GLY A 161 7.39 22.69 20.19
CA GLY A 161 8.14 23.87 20.56
C GLY A 161 7.69 24.32 21.93
N GLY A 162 8.54 24.14 22.94
CA GLY A 162 8.44 24.86 24.19
C GLY A 162 8.81 26.32 23.95
N LYS A 163 7.91 27.22 24.34
CA LYS A 163 8.29 28.53 24.89
C LYS A 163 8.36 28.39 26.39
#